data_AF-A0A2T3MZ99-F1
#
_entry.id   AF-A0A2T3MZ99-F1
#
_cell.length_a   1.000
_cell.length_b   1.000
_cell.length_c   1.000
_cell.angle_alpha   90.00
_cell.angle_beta   90.00
_cell.angle_gamma   90.00
#
_symmetry.space_group_name_H-M   'P 1'
#
loop_
_entity.id
_entity.type
_entity.pdbx_description
1 polymer ?
#
loop_
_entity_poly.entity_id
_entity_poly.type
_entity_poly.pdbx_seq_one_letter_code
_entity_poly.pdbx_strand_id
1 'polypeptide(L)'
;MSVINDEQKIQIVITGGTIDSFYDTEQCTTVCHKKTAIPEFLMKFAKISKDEFELFPVCMKDSRDIGTKEIQEVSNAIINSNCAHHIVTHGTFTLFESARKLMALLPDDHGRVIVFTGAMWPLVGFSPNDAGFNLGSAFIAARLAEPGVYVAFNGKLYLPNDLEGLH
;
A
#
# COMPACT_ATOMS: atom_id res chain seq x y z
N MET A 1 -5.77 19.10 22.06
CA MET A 1 -6.62 18.42 21.06
C MET A 1 -6.26 16.96 21.12
N SER A 2 -7.18 16.06 21.47
CA SER A 2 -6.93 14.63 21.35
C SER A 2 -7.02 14.26 19.88
N VAL A 3 -5.87 13.96 19.26
CA VAL A 3 -5.87 13.27 17.97
C VAL A 3 -6.39 11.87 18.26
N ILE A 4 -7.47 11.48 17.58
CA ILE A 4 -8.22 10.26 17.89
C ILE A 4 -7.32 9.00 17.81
N ASN A 5 -6.17 9.07 17.13
CA ASN A 5 -5.30 7.93 16.78
C ASN A 5 -3.79 8.20 16.91
N ASP A 6 -3.35 9.01 17.88
CA ASP A 6 -1.96 9.53 17.91
C ASP A 6 -0.86 8.49 18.22
N GLU A 7 -1.21 7.29 18.69
CA GLU A 7 -0.20 6.37 19.26
C GLU A 7 -0.02 5.03 18.51
N GLN A 8 -0.83 4.73 17.49
CA GLN A 8 -0.72 3.44 16.81
C GLN A 8 0.06 3.51 15.50
N LYS A 9 1.23 2.87 15.53
CA LYS A 9 2.13 2.71 14.38
C LYS A 9 1.46 1.93 13.25
N ILE A 10 1.67 2.38 12.00
CA ILE A 10 1.19 1.70 10.79
C ILE A 10 2.33 0.89 10.17
N GLN A 11 2.10 -0.39 9.90
CA GLN A 11 3.03 -1.17 9.10
C GLN A 11 2.76 -0.94 7.61
N ILE A 12 3.78 -0.49 6.87
CA ILE A 12 3.72 -0.33 5.42
C ILE A 12 4.42 -1.52 4.78
N VAL A 13 3.63 -2.39 4.17
CA VAL A 13 4.11 -3.57 3.44
C VAL A 13 4.38 -3.16 1.99
N ILE A 14 5.61 -3.38 1.55
CA ILE A 14 6.07 -2.96 0.22
C ILE A 14 6.08 -4.15 -0.72
N THR A 15 5.38 -4.03 -1.85
CA THR A 15 5.41 -5.03 -2.93
C THR A 15 5.89 -4.44 -4.26
N GLY A 16 6.03 -3.12 -4.37
CA GLY A 16 6.44 -2.41 -5.58
C GLY A 16 5.26 -1.77 -6.31
N GLY A 17 5.17 -2.01 -7.62
CA GLY A 17 4.22 -1.35 -8.51
C GLY A 17 4.68 0.04 -8.96
N THR A 18 3.82 0.70 -9.74
CA THR A 18 4.13 2.01 -10.35
C THR A 18 4.47 3.07 -9.32
N ILE A 19 3.87 3.05 -8.12
CA ILE A 19 4.16 4.00 -7.03
C ILE A 19 5.65 4.01 -6.65
N ASP A 20 6.32 2.86 -6.71
CA ASP A 20 7.74 2.67 -6.38
C ASP A 20 8.58 2.43 -7.65
N SER A 21 8.13 2.90 -8.80
CA SER A 21 8.86 2.79 -10.06
C SER A 21 9.35 4.15 -10.56
N PHE A 22 10.24 4.14 -11.55
CA PHE A 22 10.60 5.28 -12.39
C PHE A 22 10.32 4.96 -13.86
N TYR A 23 10.23 5.99 -14.70
CA TYR A 23 10.14 5.81 -16.14
C TYR A 23 11.55 5.72 -16.74
N ASP A 24 11.88 4.57 -17.32
CA ASP A 24 13.11 4.35 -18.07
C ASP A 24 12.92 4.86 -19.51
N THR A 25 13.67 5.91 -19.86
CA THR A 25 13.57 6.55 -21.18
C THR A 25 14.20 5.75 -22.30
N GLU A 26 15.14 4.84 -21.99
CA GLU A 26 15.79 3.98 -22.98
C GLU A 26 14.88 2.81 -23.37
N GLN A 27 14.20 2.23 -22.37
CA GLN A 27 13.27 1.11 -22.56
C GLN A 27 11.83 1.55 -22.83
N CYS A 28 11.54 2.85 -22.73
CA CYS A 28 10.19 3.42 -22.86
C CYS A 28 9.15 2.71 -21.97
N THR A 29 9.54 2.38 -20.74
CA THR A 29 8.70 1.61 -19.81
C THR A 29 8.94 2.01 -18.37
N THR A 30 8.06 1.58 -17.48
CA THR A 30 8.16 1.82 -16.04
C THR A 30 8.89 0.66 -15.36
N VAL A 31 9.90 0.97 -14.55
CA VAL A 31 10.76 -0.01 -13.87
C VAL A 31 10.77 0.27 -12.37
N CYS A 32 10.57 -0.77 -11.55
CA CYS A 32 10.60 -0.63 -10.09
C CYS A 32 11.99 -0.17 -9.61
N HIS A 33 12.02 0.70 -8.60
CA HIS A 33 13.24 1.09 -7.91
C HIS A 33 13.89 -0.09 -7.18
N LYS A 34 15.18 0.02 -6.83
CA LYS A 34 15.85 -0.95 -5.94
C LYS A 34 15.40 -0.82 -4.49
N LYS A 35 14.88 0.34 -4.11
CA LYS A 35 14.44 0.69 -2.75
C LYS A 35 13.23 1.61 -2.85
N THR A 36 12.27 1.42 -1.96
CA THR A 36 11.06 2.25 -1.88
C THR A 36 11.38 3.72 -1.60
N ALA A 37 10.63 4.62 -2.24
CA ALA A 37 10.69 6.07 -2.02
C ALA A 37 9.69 6.55 -0.95
N ILE A 38 8.75 5.69 -0.55
CA ILE A 38 7.66 6.01 0.40
C ILE A 38 8.14 6.66 1.71
N PRO A 39 9.19 6.15 2.41
CA PRO A 39 9.57 6.68 3.71
C PRO A 39 10.07 8.13 3.60
N GLU A 40 10.84 8.40 2.56
CA GLU A 40 11.33 9.75 2.28
C GLU A 40 10.18 10.69 1.97
N PHE A 41 9.21 10.23 1.17
CA PHE A 41 8.03 11.02 0.87
C PHE A 41 7.23 11.37 2.14
N LEU A 42 6.97 10.38 2.98
CA LEU A 42 6.20 10.53 4.22
C LEU A 42 6.85 11.54 5.18
N MET A 43 8.16 11.42 5.40
CA MET A 43 8.87 12.30 6.32
C MET A 43 9.06 13.72 5.76
N LYS A 44 9.45 13.85 4.49
CA LYS A 44 9.80 15.16 3.90
C LYS A 44 8.56 15.97 3.53
N PHE A 45 7.60 15.35 2.87
CA PHE A 45 6.45 16.04 2.26
C PHE A 45 5.16 15.88 3.07
N ALA A 46 4.84 14.67 3.54
CA ALA A 46 3.60 14.44 4.30
C ALA A 46 3.71 14.78 5.80
N LYS A 47 4.93 15.05 6.29
CA LYS A 47 5.23 15.38 7.70
C LYS A 47 4.78 14.30 8.70
N ILE A 48 4.81 13.04 8.26
CA ILE A 48 4.59 11.88 9.15
C ILE A 48 5.92 11.49 9.79
N SER A 49 5.91 11.35 11.11
CA SER A 49 7.10 11.05 11.90
C SER A 49 7.51 9.58 11.74
N LYS A 50 8.81 9.29 11.89
CA LYS A 50 9.37 7.95 11.65
C LYS A 50 8.84 6.90 12.64
N ASP A 51 8.43 7.33 13.81
CA ASP A 51 7.84 6.52 14.88
C ASP A 51 6.38 6.13 14.60
N GLU A 52 5.70 6.84 13.68
CA GLU A 52 4.31 6.55 13.30
C GLU A 52 4.18 5.41 12.28
N PHE A 53 5.28 4.94 11.68
CA PHE A 53 5.23 3.82 10.73
C PHE A 53 6.46 2.91 10.78
N GLU A 54 6.29 1.68 10.32
CA GLU A 54 7.39 0.76 10.00
C GLU A 54 7.27 0.23 8.59
N LEU A 55 8.40 -0.16 8.01
CA LEU A 55 8.46 -0.70 6.66
C LEU A 55 8.69 -2.19 6.74
N PHE A 56 7.93 -2.93 5.96
CA PHE A 56 8.14 -4.35 5.76
C PHE A 56 8.21 -4.65 4.25
N PRO A 57 9.41 -4.67 3.64
CA PRO A 57 9.55 -5.02 2.24
C PRO A 57 9.34 -6.53 2.04
N VAL A 58 8.33 -6.89 1.24
CA VAL A 58 8.10 -8.28 0.79
C VAL A 58 8.78 -8.49 -0.56
N CYS A 59 8.47 -7.62 -1.52
CA CYS A 59 9.05 -7.66 -2.85
C CYS A 59 9.04 -6.26 -3.48
N MET A 60 9.55 -6.16 -4.70
CA MET A 60 9.64 -4.91 -5.45
C MET A 60 9.45 -5.24 -6.94
N LYS A 61 8.20 -5.52 -7.32
CA LYS A 61 7.82 -6.10 -8.61
C LYS A 61 6.68 -5.32 -9.28
N ASP A 62 6.52 -5.52 -10.58
CA ASP A 62 5.26 -5.22 -11.26
C ASP A 62 4.14 -6.10 -10.68
N SER A 63 2.94 -5.55 -10.50
CA SER A 63 1.77 -6.28 -10.00
C SER A 63 1.43 -7.54 -10.79
N ARG A 64 1.74 -7.57 -12.10
CA ARG A 64 1.50 -8.74 -12.95
C ARG A 64 2.42 -9.93 -12.64
N ASP A 65 3.55 -9.67 -11.97
CA ASP A 65 4.52 -10.68 -11.53
C ASP A 65 4.37 -11.05 -10.04
N ILE A 66 3.33 -10.52 -9.38
CA ILE A 66 3.03 -10.81 -7.96
C ILE A 66 1.99 -11.92 -7.91
N GLY A 67 2.43 -13.09 -7.43
CA GLY A 67 1.61 -14.30 -7.36
C GLY A 67 1.20 -14.65 -5.94
N THR A 68 0.60 -15.84 -5.80
CA THR A 68 0.15 -16.38 -4.50
C THR A 68 1.26 -16.43 -3.47
N LYS A 69 2.51 -16.70 -3.89
CA LYS A 69 3.66 -16.77 -2.98
C LYS A 69 3.89 -15.43 -2.28
N GLU A 70 4.00 -14.35 -3.03
CA GLU A 70 4.21 -13.01 -2.47
C GLU A 70 3.02 -12.57 -1.62
N ILE A 71 1.77 -12.89 -2.02
CA ILE A 71 0.59 -12.57 -1.20
C ILE A 71 0.58 -13.35 0.12
N GLN A 72 1.07 -14.59 0.13
CA GLN A 72 1.27 -15.34 1.38
C GLN A 72 2.34 -14.69 2.27
N GLU A 73 3.42 -14.17 1.68
CA GLU A 73 4.45 -13.42 2.42
C GLU A 73 3.87 -12.11 3.00
N VAL A 74 3.01 -11.40 2.26
CA VAL A 74 2.25 -10.24 2.77
C VAL A 74 1.37 -10.65 3.96
N SER A 75 0.62 -11.75 3.84
CA SER A 75 -0.22 -12.28 4.93
C SER A 75 0.62 -12.59 6.17
N ASN A 76 1.75 -13.26 6.00
CA ASN A 76 2.65 -13.60 7.09
C ASN A 76 3.25 -12.34 7.75
N ALA A 77 3.59 -11.33 6.97
CA ALA A 77 4.12 -10.06 7.47
C ALA A 77 3.11 -9.33 8.37
N ILE A 78 1.83 -9.36 7.97
CA ILE A 78 0.72 -8.73 8.69
C ILE A 78 0.40 -9.50 9.98
N ILE A 79 0.24 -10.82 9.89
CA ILE A 79 -0.12 -11.67 11.04
C ILE A 79 0.94 -11.59 12.15
N ASN A 80 2.22 -11.58 11.77
CA ASN A 80 3.33 -11.51 12.71
C ASN A 80 3.67 -10.09 13.19
N SER A 81 2.93 -9.07 12.73
CA SER A 81 3.16 -7.68 13.14
C SER A 81 2.46 -7.36 14.46
N ASN A 82 3.10 -6.48 15.24
CA ASN A 82 2.49 -5.87 16.42
C ASN A 82 1.57 -4.68 16.06
N CYS A 83 1.60 -4.20 14.81
CA CYS A 83 0.75 -3.10 14.36
C CYS A 83 -0.68 -3.58 14.10
N ALA A 84 -1.71 -2.85 14.53
CA ALA A 84 -3.10 -3.16 14.19
C ALA A 84 -3.49 -2.68 12.78
N HIS A 85 -2.73 -1.74 12.22
CA HIS A 85 -3.01 -1.05 10.98
C HIS A 85 -1.90 -1.30 9.96
N HIS A 86 -2.29 -1.61 8.72
CA HIS A 86 -1.39 -1.98 7.65
C HIS A 86 -1.76 -1.26 6.36
N ILE A 87 -0.74 -0.80 5.63
CA ILE A 87 -0.87 -0.30 4.28
C ILE A 87 -0.04 -1.20 3.36
N VAL A 88 -0.64 -1.76 2.32
CA VAL A 88 0.06 -2.55 1.32
C VAL A 88 0.20 -1.70 0.06
N THR A 89 1.43 -1.34 -0.29
CA THR A 89 1.71 -0.62 -1.55
C THR A 89 1.94 -1.61 -2.67
N HIS A 90 1.23 -1.42 -3.78
CA HIS A 90 1.10 -2.40 -4.83
C HIS A 90 0.82 -1.77 -6.20
N GLY A 91 1.02 -2.54 -7.27
CA GLY A 91 0.74 -2.10 -8.64
C GLY A 91 -0.75 -2.18 -9.00
N THR A 92 -1.19 -1.38 -9.96
CA THR A 92 -2.62 -1.16 -10.24
C THR A 92 -3.27 -2.27 -11.06
N PHE A 93 -2.50 -3.08 -11.80
CA PHE A 93 -3.06 -4.13 -12.67
C PHE A 93 -3.75 -5.24 -11.89
N THR A 94 -3.17 -5.70 -10.78
CA THR A 94 -3.72 -6.80 -9.96
C THR A 94 -4.14 -6.34 -8.57
N LEU A 95 -4.32 -5.02 -8.35
CA LEU A 95 -4.55 -4.43 -7.03
C LEU A 95 -5.71 -5.07 -6.27
N PHE A 96 -6.87 -5.14 -6.92
CA PHE A 96 -8.09 -5.70 -6.36
C PHE A 96 -8.00 -7.24 -6.24
N GLU A 97 -7.39 -7.90 -7.22
CA GLU A 97 -7.17 -9.35 -7.18
C GLU A 97 -6.29 -9.77 -5.99
N SER A 98 -5.18 -9.06 -5.76
CA SER A 98 -4.28 -9.27 -4.63
C SER A 98 -4.96 -8.99 -3.30
N ALA A 99 -5.81 -7.96 -3.21
CA ALA A 99 -6.61 -7.68 -2.03
C ALA A 99 -7.59 -8.83 -1.72
N ARG A 100 -8.27 -9.37 -2.74
CA ARG A 100 -9.16 -10.55 -2.60
C ARG A 100 -8.39 -11.79 -2.17
N LYS A 101 -7.23 -12.05 -2.78
CA LYS A 101 -6.35 -13.16 -2.41
C LYS A 101 -5.91 -13.05 -0.95
N LEU A 102 -5.49 -11.87 -0.51
CA LEU A 102 -5.09 -11.66 0.89
C LEU A 102 -6.28 -11.88 1.84
N MET A 103 -7.44 -11.30 1.52
CA MET A 103 -8.66 -11.47 2.31
C MET A 103 -9.02 -12.95 2.52
N ALA A 104 -8.83 -13.80 1.49
CA ALA A 104 -9.08 -15.24 1.59
C ALA A 104 -8.03 -16.02 2.41
N LEU A 105 -6.84 -15.44 2.67
CA LEU A 105 -5.79 -16.07 3.49
C LEU A 105 -5.88 -15.71 4.98
N LEU A 106 -6.61 -14.64 5.31
CA LEU A 106 -6.74 -14.15 6.67
C LEU A 106 -7.92 -14.83 7.39
N PRO A 107 -7.82 -15.10 8.70
CA PRO A 107 -8.97 -15.49 9.51
C PRO A 107 -10.03 -14.39 9.53
N ASP A 108 -11.32 -14.74 9.55
CA ASP A 108 -12.43 -13.77 9.57
C ASP A 108 -12.33 -12.75 10.73
N ASP A 109 -11.72 -13.15 11.84
CA ASP A 109 -11.55 -12.38 13.08
C ASP A 109 -10.12 -11.85 13.29
N HIS A 110 -9.34 -11.68 12.21
CA HIS A 110 -7.95 -11.25 12.28
C HIS A 110 -7.72 -9.90 13.01
N GLY A 111 -8.76 -9.06 13.14
CA GLY A 111 -8.75 -7.85 13.98
C GLY A 111 -7.80 -6.75 13.50
N ARG A 112 -7.36 -6.80 12.24
CA ARG A 112 -6.44 -5.81 11.64
C ARG A 112 -7.16 -4.93 10.62
N VAL A 113 -6.69 -3.71 10.41
CA VAL A 113 -7.10 -2.86 9.28
C VAL A 113 -6.03 -2.95 8.20
N ILE A 114 -6.37 -3.39 7.01
CA ILE A 114 -5.41 -3.59 5.91
C ILE A 114 -5.88 -2.82 4.69
N VAL A 115 -5.09 -1.84 4.26
CA VAL A 115 -5.45 -0.96 3.13
C VAL A 115 -4.44 -1.12 2.00
N PHE A 116 -4.88 -1.67 0.88
CA PHE A 116 -4.12 -1.66 -0.36
C PHE A 116 -4.17 -0.29 -1.01
N THR A 117 -3.06 0.14 -1.57
CA THR A 117 -2.99 1.36 -2.38
C THR A 117 -1.88 1.25 -3.43
N GLY A 118 -1.87 2.19 -4.37
CA GLY A 118 -0.91 2.28 -5.45
C GLY A 118 -1.02 3.61 -6.15
N ALA A 119 -0.49 3.70 -7.37
CA ALA A 119 -0.57 4.90 -8.17
C ALA A 119 -0.56 4.58 -9.67
N MET A 120 -1.15 5.45 -10.48
CA MET A 120 -0.99 5.42 -11.94
C MET A 120 0.33 6.03 -12.39
N TRP A 121 0.98 6.83 -11.52
CA TRP A 121 2.26 7.46 -11.79
C TRP A 121 3.30 7.16 -10.69
N PRO A 122 4.60 7.12 -11.03
CA PRO A 122 5.70 7.15 -10.07
C PRO A 122 5.53 8.19 -8.97
N LEU A 123 5.81 7.80 -7.72
CA LEU A 123 5.84 8.74 -6.60
C LEU A 123 6.90 9.83 -6.78
N VAL A 124 8.02 9.48 -7.44
CA VAL A 124 9.15 10.37 -7.69
C VAL A 124 9.35 10.57 -9.19
N GLY A 125 9.73 11.77 -9.59
CA GLY A 125 10.17 12.11 -10.96
C GLY A 125 9.11 12.78 -11.83
N PHE A 126 7.82 12.55 -11.56
CA PHE A 126 6.71 13.20 -12.26
C PHE A 126 5.89 14.02 -11.26
N SER A 127 5.63 15.30 -11.53
CA SER A 127 4.79 16.13 -10.68
C SER A 127 4.03 17.14 -11.54
N PRO A 128 2.71 17.35 -11.30
CA PRO A 128 1.87 16.70 -10.29
C PRO A 128 1.57 15.21 -10.61
N ASN A 129 1.27 14.40 -9.59
CA ASN A 129 0.92 12.98 -9.70
C ASN A 129 -0.11 12.53 -8.64
N ASP A 130 -0.67 11.32 -8.78
CA ASP A 130 -1.70 10.76 -7.89
C ASP A 130 -1.12 9.99 -6.68
N ALA A 131 0.14 9.58 -6.73
CA ALA A 131 0.76 8.69 -5.76
C ALA A 131 0.72 9.22 -4.32
N GLY A 132 1.08 10.49 -4.13
CA GLY A 132 1.05 11.12 -2.80
C GLY A 132 -0.36 11.21 -2.22
N PHE A 133 -1.35 11.51 -3.07
CA PHE A 133 -2.75 11.61 -2.68
C PHE A 133 -3.35 10.25 -2.30
N ASN A 134 -3.06 9.21 -3.09
CA ASN A 134 -3.50 7.84 -2.81
C ASN A 134 -2.86 7.30 -1.52
N LEU A 135 -1.56 7.54 -1.31
CA LEU A 135 -0.87 7.16 -0.08
C LEU A 135 -1.46 7.87 1.15
N GLY A 136 -1.70 9.18 1.06
CA GLY A 136 -2.36 9.92 2.14
C GLY A 136 -3.78 9.40 2.43
N SER A 137 -4.54 9.07 1.39
CA SER A 137 -5.88 8.47 1.54
C SER A 137 -5.81 7.12 2.26
N ALA A 138 -4.81 6.29 1.95
CA ALA A 138 -4.59 5.01 2.61
C ALA A 138 -4.22 5.17 4.10
N PHE A 139 -3.43 6.18 4.45
CA PHE A 139 -3.10 6.50 5.84
C PHE A 139 -4.34 6.85 6.67
N ILE A 140 -5.23 7.68 6.13
CA ILE A 140 -6.47 8.04 6.82
C ILE A 140 -7.40 6.83 6.91
N ALA A 141 -7.54 6.06 5.82
CA ALA A 141 -8.36 4.85 5.83
C ALA A 141 -7.86 3.82 6.86
N ALA A 142 -6.55 3.58 6.92
CA ALA A 142 -5.96 2.65 7.86
C ALA A 142 -6.25 3.06 9.31
N ARG A 143 -6.29 4.36 9.62
CA ARG A 143 -6.58 4.90 10.96
C ARG A 143 -8.06 4.86 11.34
N LEU A 144 -8.98 5.00 10.38
CA LEU A 144 -10.40 5.26 10.66
C LEU A 144 -11.32 4.07 10.36
N ALA A 145 -10.89 3.13 9.52
CA ALA A 145 -11.72 1.98 9.18
C ALA A 145 -11.76 0.96 10.31
N GLU A 146 -12.87 0.23 10.39
CA GLU A 146 -12.97 -0.97 11.21
C GLU A 146 -12.10 -2.10 10.63
N PRO A 147 -11.70 -3.10 11.43
CA PRO A 147 -10.94 -4.25 10.96
C PRO A 147 -11.51 -4.86 9.67
N GLY A 148 -10.62 -5.12 8.70
CA GLY A 148 -10.98 -5.61 7.37
C GLY A 148 -9.90 -5.30 6.33
N VAL A 149 -10.13 -5.78 5.10
CA VAL A 149 -9.28 -5.51 3.93
C VAL A 149 -9.98 -4.51 3.02
N TYR A 150 -9.25 -3.47 2.60
CA TYR A 150 -9.76 -2.39 1.76
C TYR A 150 -8.79 -2.02 0.66
N VAL A 151 -9.29 -1.28 -0.34
CA VAL A 151 -8.48 -0.60 -1.36
C VAL A 151 -8.76 0.90 -1.29
N ALA A 152 -7.73 1.72 -1.07
CA ALA A 152 -7.81 3.18 -1.08
C ALA A 152 -7.20 3.72 -2.38
N PHE A 153 -8.02 4.31 -3.24
CA PHE A 153 -7.58 4.83 -4.54
C PHE A 153 -8.50 5.95 -5.03
N ASN A 154 -7.94 7.00 -5.63
CA ASN A 154 -8.68 8.14 -6.20
C ASN A 154 -9.70 8.77 -5.22
N GLY A 155 -9.33 8.87 -3.94
CA GLY A 155 -10.15 9.52 -2.90
C GLY A 155 -11.36 8.71 -2.46
N LYS A 156 -11.39 7.41 -2.78
CA LYS A 156 -12.44 6.47 -2.38
C LYS A 156 -11.84 5.28 -1.66
N LEU A 157 -12.64 4.70 -0.78
CA LEU A 157 -12.34 3.44 -0.09
C LEU A 157 -13.30 2.37 -0.64
N TYR A 158 -12.73 1.26 -1.08
CA TYR A 158 -13.47 0.14 -1.67
C TYR A 158 -13.26 -1.13 -0.83
N LEU A 159 -14.24 -2.01 -0.86
CA LEU A 159 -14.05 -3.41 -0.52
C LEU A 159 -13.38 -4.15 -1.68
N PRO A 160 -12.65 -5.26 -1.44
CA PRO A 160 -11.95 -6.00 -2.48
C PRO A 160 -12.85 -6.53 -3.60
N ASN A 161 -14.16 -6.68 -3.36
CA ASN A 161 -15.13 -7.18 -4.32
C ASN A 161 -15.93 -6.06 -5.03
N ASP A 162 -15.68 -4.79 -4.74
CA ASP A 162 -16.43 -3.68 -5.36
C ASP A 162 -16.06 -3.50 -6.83
N LEU A 163 -14.83 -3.88 -7.23
CA LEU A 163 -14.31 -3.75 -8.60
C LEU A 163 -13.45 -4.97 -8.97
N GLU A 164 -13.43 -5.31 -10.27
CA GLU A 164 -12.52 -6.33 -10.80
C GLU A 164 -11.06 -5.84 -10.83
N GLY A 165 -10.86 -4.58 -11.24
CA GLY A 165 -9.57 -3.91 -11.35
C GLY A 165 -9.74 -2.39 -11.55
N LEU A 166 -8.61 -1.68 -11.64
CA LEU A 166 -8.58 -0.22 -11.91
C LEU A 166 -8.50 0.14 -13.40
N HIS A 167 -8.40 -0.88 -14.27
CA HIS A 167 -8.23 -0.76 -15.72
C HIS A 167 -9.37 -1.44 -16.45
#